data_AF-A0A8J7QQ10-F1
#
_entry.id   AF-A0A8J7QQ10-F1
#
_cell.length_a   1.000
_cell.length_b   1.000
_cell.length_c   1.000
_cell.angle_alpha   90.00
_cell.angle_beta   90.00
_cell.angle_gamma   90.00
#
_symmetry.space_group_name_H-M   'P 1'
#
loop_
_entity.id
_entity.type
_entity.pdbx_description
1 polymer ?
#
loop_
_entity_poly.entity_id
_entity_poly.type
_entity_poly.pdbx_seq_one_letter_code
_entity_poly.pdbx_strand_id
1 'polypeptide(L)' 'CVAVDFEVQPDFAKLAEASKCHGERVENPGDVGEALKRAFKANVDGVPAVVDFVVDGSDLPPGFLEFYGVT' A
#
# COMPACT_ATOMS: atom_id res chain seq x y z
N CYS A 1 0.37 10.51 -13.80
CA CYS A 1 -0.43 9.28 -13.93
C CYS A 1 -1.90 9.70 -13.98
N VAL A 2 -2.71 9.32 -14.98
CA VAL A 2 -4.17 9.56 -14.93
C VAL A 2 -4.78 8.42 -14.10
N ALA A 3 -4.46 8.44 -12.81
CA ALA A 3 -5.22 7.70 -11.81
C ALA A 3 -6.37 8.60 -11.35
N VAL A 4 -7.38 8.02 -10.70
CA VAL A 4 -8.38 8.83 -10.02
C VAL A 4 -7.66 9.59 -8.91
N ASP A 5 -7.48 10.89 -9.12
CA ASP A 5 -6.86 11.78 -8.15
C ASP A 5 -7.94 12.26 -7.18
N PHE A 6 -7.70 12.05 -5.90
CA PHE A 6 -8.58 12.51 -4.84
C PHE A 6 -7.84 13.60 -4.06
N GLU A 7 -8.50 14.75 -3.88
CA GLU A 7 -7.98 15.83 -3.03
C GLU A 7 -7.66 15.33 -1.61
N VAL A 8 -8.46 14.37 -1.13
CA VAL A 8 -8.22 13.65 0.13
C VAL A 8 -8.14 12.16 -0.16
N GLN A 9 -6.98 11.56 0.11
CA GLN A 9 -6.80 10.13 -0.01
C GLN A 9 -7.53 9.40 1.13
N PRO A 10 -8.34 8.36 0.85
CA PRO A 10 -9.01 7.59 1.88
C PRO A 10 -8.00 6.78 2.71
N ASP A 11 -8.31 6.58 3.99
CA ASP A 11 -7.57 5.66 4.84
C ASP A 11 -8.05 4.22 4.60
N PHE A 12 -7.32 3.48 3.76
CA PHE A 12 -7.66 2.11 3.39
C PHE A 12 -7.49 1.13 4.55
N ALA A 13 -6.59 1.40 5.49
CA ALA A 13 -6.42 0.57 6.69
C ALA A 13 -7.68 0.68 7.58
N LYS A 14 -8.19 1.89 7.81
CA LYS A 14 -9.45 2.10 8.56
C LYS A 14 -10.64 1.48 7.88
N LEU A 15 -10.70 1.53 6.54
CA LEU A 15 -11.76 0.87 5.78
C LEU A 15 -11.72 -0.66 5.93
N ALA A 16 -10.52 -1.24 5.95
CA ALA A 16 -10.34 -2.68 6.18
C ALA A 16 -10.76 -3.07 7.60
N GLU A 17 -10.35 -2.30 8.62
CA GLU A 17 -10.78 -2.51 10.01
C GLU A 17 -12.30 -2.47 10.15
N ALA A 18 -12.97 -1.46 9.56
CA ALA A 18 -14.43 -1.34 9.54
C ALA A 18 -15.11 -2.53 8.85
N SER A 19 -14.40 -3.19 7.93
CA SER A 19 -14.85 -4.40 7.22
C SER A 19 -14.50 -5.71 7.96
N LYS A 20 -13.98 -5.63 9.19
CA LYS A 20 -13.50 -6.77 10.01
C LYS A 20 -12.29 -7.50 9.41
N CYS A 21 -11.49 -6.79 8.61
CA CYS A 21 -10.22 -7.26 8.09
C CYS A 21 -9.05 -6.71 8.95
N HIS A 22 -7.87 -7.31 8.79
CA HIS A 22 -6.62 -6.69 9.23
C HIS A 22 -6.33 -5.50 8.32
N GLY A 23 -6.33 -4.29 8.87
CA GLY A 23 -5.92 -3.07 8.17
C GLY A 23 -4.60 -2.57 8.73
N GLU A 24 -3.64 -2.29 7.86
CA GLU A 24 -2.35 -1.76 8.29
C GLU A 24 -1.83 -0.73 7.29
N ARG A 25 -1.40 0.42 7.79
CA ARG A 25 -0.77 1.48 6.99
C ARG A 25 0.73 1.50 7.27
N VAL A 26 1.53 1.51 6.21
CA VAL A 26 2.98 1.47 6.26
C VAL A 26 3.54 2.74 5.63
N GLU A 27 4.25 3.52 6.44
CA GLU A 27 4.84 4.80 6.02
C GLU A 27 6.36 4.72 5.86
N ASN A 28 7.02 3.82 6.59
CA ASN A 28 8.47 3.64 6.51
C ASN A 28 8.82 2.41 5.67
N PRO A 29 9.74 2.53 4.69
CA PRO A 29 10.20 1.39 3.91
C PRO A 29 10.78 0.24 4.75
N GLY A 30 11.41 0.55 5.90
CA GLY A 30 11.97 -0.43 6.82
C GLY A 30 10.92 -1.34 7.48
N ASP A 31 9.66 -0.90 7.54
CA ASP A 31 8.58 -1.63 8.22
C ASP A 31 7.85 -2.62 7.30
N VAL A 32 8.08 -2.55 5.98
CA VAL A 32 7.41 -3.37 4.96
C VAL A 32 7.48 -4.86 5.28
N GLY A 33 8.67 -5.35 5.64
CA GLY A 33 8.86 -6.78 5.93
C GLY A 33 8.05 -7.27 7.12
N GLU A 34 8.05 -6.51 8.23
CA GLU A 34 7.31 -6.89 9.44
C GLU A 34 5.80 -6.69 9.27
N ALA A 35 5.37 -5.66 8.53
CA ALA A 35 3.97 -5.44 8.18
C ALA A 35 3.40 -6.61 7.36
N LEU A 36 4.15 -7.07 6.35
CA LEU A 36 3.75 -8.24 5.58
C LEU A 36 3.66 -9.50 6.44
N LYS A 37 4.60 -9.72 7.37
CA LYS A 37 4.53 -10.87 8.31
C LYS A 37 3.26 -10.84 9.15
N ARG A 38 2.86 -9.67 9.68
CA ARG A 38 1.61 -9.51 10.44
C ARG A 38 0.38 -9.78 9.58
N ALA A 39 0.34 -9.22 8.37
CA ALA A 39 -0.75 -9.43 7.42
C ALA A 39 -0.87 -10.91 7.00
N PHE A 40 0.26 -11.58 6.73
CA PHE A 40 0.28 -13.02 6.44
C PHE A 40 -0.25 -13.84 7.61
N LYS A 41 0.16 -13.51 8.84
CA LYS A 41 -0.37 -14.17 10.04
C LYS A 41 -1.89 -14.02 10.13
N ALA A 42 -2.42 -12.81 9.98
CA ALA A 42 -3.86 -12.57 9.99
C ALA A 42 -4.57 -13.41 8.91
N ASN A 43 -4.02 -13.44 7.70
CA ASN A 43 -4.56 -14.22 6.58
C ASN A 43 -4.60 -15.73 6.89
N VAL A 44 -3.51 -16.29 7.43
CA VAL A 44 -3.43 -17.69 7.88
C VAL A 44 -4.47 -17.99 8.96
N ASP A 45 -4.73 -17.04 9.85
CA ASP A 45 -5.74 -17.14 10.91
C ASP A 45 -7.18 -16.93 10.38
N GLY A 46 -7.36 -16.81 9.06
CA GLY A 46 -8.67 -16.68 8.41
C GLY A 46 -9.21 -15.24 8.33
N VAL A 47 -8.40 -14.25 8.67
CA VAL A 47 -8.75 -12.82 8.61
C VAL A 47 -8.13 -12.19 7.36
N PRO A 48 -8.92 -11.72 6.38
CA PRO A 48 -8.39 -11.02 5.21
C PRO A 48 -7.57 -9.79 5.64
N ALA A 49 -6.53 -9.45 4.88
CA ALA A 49 -5.62 -8.36 5.22
C ALA A 49 -5.49 -7.37 4.06
N VAL A 50 -5.50 -6.07 4.40
CA VAL A 50 -5.18 -4.96 3.52
C VAL A 50 -3.97 -4.23 4.12
N VAL A 51 -2.90 -4.12 3.34
CA VAL A 51 -1.71 -3.35 3.72
C VAL A 51 -1.59 -2.19 2.74
N ASP A 52 -1.69 -0.99 3.27
CA ASP A 52 -1.65 0.27 2.54
C ASP A 52 -0.26 0.89 2.64
N PHE A 53 0.44 0.98 1.50
CA PHE A 53 1.80 1.50 1.43
C PHE A 53 1.79 2.93 0.93
N VAL A 54 2.32 3.84 1.75
CA VAL A 54 2.57 5.21 1.31
C VAL A 54 3.81 5.23 0.43
N VAL A 55 3.66 5.74 -0.79
CA VAL A 55 4.75 5.86 -1.77
C VAL A 55 4.88 7.29 -2.25
N ASP A 56 6.10 7.70 -2.58
CA ASP A 56 6.35 8.98 -3.24
C ASP A 56 6.02 8.86 -4.73
N GLY A 57 5.04 9.63 -5.20
CA GLY A 57 4.61 9.61 -6.60
C GLY A 57 5.64 10.19 -7.59
N SER A 58 6.71 10.83 -7.09
CA SER A 58 7.83 11.32 -7.88
C SER A 58 9.01 10.35 -7.97
N ASP A 59 9.05 9.34 -7.11
CA ASP A 59 10.07 8.28 -7.12
C ASP A 59 9.69 7.20 -8.14
N LEU A 60 10.07 7.45 -9.40
CA LEU A 60 9.73 6.59 -10.52
C LEU A 60 10.80 5.53 -10.74
N PRO A 61 10.44 4.23 -10.82
CA PRO A 61 11.43 3.19 -11.06
C PRO A 61 12.04 3.31 -12.46
N PRO A 62 13.29 2.88 -12.70
CA PRO A 62 13.96 3.02 -14.00
C PRO A 62 13.16 2.44 -15.18
N GLY A 63 12.50 1.30 -14.98
CA GLY A 63 11.66 0.68 -16.01
C GLY A 63 10.44 1.51 -16.40
N PHE A 64 9.94 2.38 -15.51
CA PHE A 64 8.88 3.34 -15.84
C PHE A 64 9.41 4.44 -16.77
N LEU A 65 10.58 5.00 -16.46
CA LEU A 65 11.21 6.05 -17.27
C LEU A 65 11.56 5.57 -18.68
N GLU A 66 12.11 4.35 -18.79
CA GLU A 66 12.44 3.69 -20.06
C GLU A 66 11.19 3.52 -20.93
N PHE A 67 10.09 3.02 -20.37
CA PHE A 67 8.84 2.79 -21.10
C PHE A 67 8.24 4.08 -21.68
N TYR A 68 8.34 5.20 -20.96
CA TYR A 68 7.80 6.49 -21.40
C TYR A 68 8.79 7.34 -22.21
N GLY A 69 9.99 6.83 -22.50
CA GLY A 69 11.01 7.56 -23.27
C GLY A 69 11.47 8.84 -22.60
N VAL A 70 11.28 8.95 -21.28
CA VAL A 70 11.72 10.07 -20.46
C VAL A 70 13.10 9.70 -19.93
N THR A 71 14.10 9.78 -20.82
CA THR A 71 15.52 9.59 -20.49
C THR A 71 16.22 10.94 -20.42
#